data_AF-A0A1E7HI32-F1
#
_entry.id   AF-A0A1E7HI32-F1
#
_cell.length_a   1.000
_cell.length_b   1.000
_cell.length_c   1.000
_cell.angle_alpha   90.00
_cell.angle_beta   90.00
_cell.angle_gamma   90.00
#
_symmetry.space_group_name_H-M   'P 1'
#
loop_
_entity.id
_entity.type
_entity.pdbx_description
1 polymer ?
#
loop_
_entity_poly.entity_id
_entity_poly.type
_entity_poly.pdbx_seq_one_letter_code
_entity_poly.pdbx_strand_id
1 'polypeptide(L)'
;AIAYASLSPNINDRIEPLIPALKSNWLIAHVVTCFLGYAAFAISFGIGIMYLIKAIDPEEKMPFLNQFPSIRILDRLIYQNIMFGFLFLTMGIITGAVWANSAWGTYWSWDPKETWSLITWFIYATMIHSRMVRGWRGKRIAILSIIGFAAVMFTYFGVNYVLSGLHSYAQ
;
A
#
# COMPACT_ATOMS: atom_id res chain seq x y z
N ALA A 1 12.76 -21.85 -5.33
CA ALA A 1 13.25 -20.83 -6.28
C ALA A 1 14.77 -20.90 -6.45
N ILE A 2 15.55 -20.81 -5.36
CA ILE A 2 17.04 -20.85 -5.40
C ILE A 2 17.58 -22.17 -6.02
N ALA A 3 16.98 -23.32 -5.70
CA ALA A 3 17.42 -24.62 -6.21
C ALA A 3 17.13 -24.87 -7.70
N TYR A 4 16.17 -24.16 -8.31
CA TYR A 4 15.87 -24.30 -9.75
C TYR A 4 16.84 -23.48 -10.61
N ALA A 5 17.36 -22.37 -10.04
CA ALA A 5 18.29 -21.49 -10.72
C ALA A 5 19.69 -22.12 -10.91
N SER A 6 20.12 -23.06 -10.06
CA SER A 6 21.45 -23.67 -10.15
C SER A 6 21.58 -24.81 -11.17
N LEU A 7 20.48 -25.22 -11.81
CA LEU A 7 20.45 -26.38 -12.71
C LEU A 7 20.18 -25.99 -14.17
N SER A 8 19.95 -24.71 -14.46
CA SER A 8 19.72 -24.24 -15.83
C SER A 8 21.05 -23.88 -16.49
N PRO A 9 21.44 -24.54 -17.60
CA PRO A 9 22.74 -24.31 -18.27
C PRO A 9 22.87 -22.94 -18.93
N ASN A 10 21.85 -22.07 -18.84
CA ASN A 10 21.79 -20.73 -19.41
C ASN A 10 21.74 -19.60 -18.36
N ILE A 11 21.92 -19.89 -17.06
CA ILE A 11 21.95 -18.87 -16.02
C ILE A 11 23.42 -18.56 -15.69
N ASN A 12 23.86 -17.36 -16.05
CA ASN A 12 25.20 -16.89 -15.72
C ASN A 12 25.35 -16.76 -14.18
N ASP A 13 26.24 -17.54 -13.58
CA ASP A 13 26.61 -17.48 -12.14
C ASP A 13 27.38 -16.20 -11.74
N ARG A 14 27.46 -15.21 -12.62
CA ARG A 14 28.14 -13.95 -12.34
C ARG A 14 27.21 -13.04 -11.55
N ILE A 15 27.63 -12.69 -10.34
CA ILE A 15 27.02 -11.61 -9.56
C ILE A 15 27.20 -10.32 -10.38
N GLU A 16 26.17 -9.96 -11.14
CA GLU A 16 26.15 -8.67 -11.81
C GLU A 16 26.15 -7.57 -10.74
N PRO A 17 27.03 -6.57 -10.86
CA PRO A 17 27.03 -5.47 -9.90
C PRO A 17 25.67 -4.80 -9.94
N LEU A 18 25.00 -4.74 -8.78
CA LEU A 18 23.76 -4.00 -8.60
C LEU A 18 23.91 -2.61 -9.24
N ILE A 19 22.97 -2.28 -10.13
CA ILE A 19 22.87 -0.98 -10.81
C ILE A 19 23.10 0.13 -9.75
N PRO A 20 23.97 1.14 -9.97
CA PRO A 20 24.35 2.11 -8.95
C PRO A 20 23.17 2.76 -8.18
N ALA A 21 22.01 2.87 -8.82
CA ALA A 21 20.75 3.34 -8.23
C ALA A 21 20.25 2.51 -7.02
N LEU A 22 20.65 1.24 -6.91
CA LEU A 22 20.27 0.33 -5.82
C LEU A 22 21.12 0.50 -4.55
N LYS A 23 22.20 1.30 -4.60
CA LYS A 23 23.10 1.61 -3.47
C LYS A 23 22.84 2.97 -2.83
N SER A 24 21.59 3.46 -2.90
CA SER A 24 21.22 4.78 -2.37
C SER A 24 20.43 4.67 -1.07
N ASN A 25 20.79 5.47 -0.06
CA ASN A 25 20.00 5.62 1.17
C ASN A 25 18.57 6.11 0.88
N TRP A 26 18.37 6.82 -0.24
CA TRP A 26 17.05 7.27 -0.69
C TRP A 26 16.14 6.12 -1.11
N LEU A 27 16.70 5.06 -1.73
CA LEU A 27 15.92 3.86 -2.05
C LEU A 27 15.46 3.15 -0.77
N ILE A 28 16.34 3.04 0.21
CA ILE A 28 16.01 2.42 1.51
C ILE A 28 14.92 3.22 2.21
N ALA A 29 15.06 4.54 2.27
CA ALA A 29 14.05 5.43 2.85
C ALA A 29 12.70 5.29 2.14
N HIS A 30 12.70 5.24 0.81
CA HIS A 30 11.50 5.00 0.00
C HIS A 30 10.84 3.65 0.30
N VAL A 31 11.61 2.56 0.28
CA VAL A 31 11.07 1.21 0.51
C VAL A 31 10.50 1.08 1.92
N VAL A 32 11.21 1.57 2.95
CA VAL A 32 10.76 1.49 4.35
C VAL A 32 9.49 2.30 4.57
N THR A 33 9.45 3.53 4.05
CA THR A 33 8.25 4.39 4.21
C THR A 33 7.05 3.83 3.47
N CYS A 34 7.21 3.35 2.23
CA CYS A 34 6.16 2.67 1.49
C CYS A 34 5.68 1.40 2.22
N PHE A 35 6.59 0.59 2.74
CA PHE A 35 6.24 -0.65 3.46
C PHE A 35 5.41 -0.36 4.72
N LEU A 36 5.82 0.62 5.52
CA LEU A 36 5.06 1.06 6.71
C LEU A 36 3.68 1.59 6.34
N GLY A 37 3.59 2.36 5.25
CA GLY A 37 2.33 2.85 4.71
C GLY A 37 1.37 1.71 4.33
N TYR A 38 1.85 0.77 3.53
CA TYR A 38 1.07 -0.37 3.05
C TYR A 38 0.68 -1.33 4.17
N ALA A 39 1.56 -1.56 5.14
CA ALA A 39 1.24 -2.36 6.32
C ALA A 39 0.06 -1.77 7.10
N ALA A 40 0.06 -0.45 7.33
CA ALA A 40 -1.04 0.21 8.01
C ALA A 40 -2.36 0.14 7.23
N PHE A 41 -2.31 0.29 5.90
CA PHE A 41 -3.48 0.10 5.04
C PHE A 41 -3.99 -1.34 5.04
N ALA A 42 -3.10 -2.34 5.08
CA ALA A 42 -3.48 -3.75 5.17
C ALA A 42 -4.19 -4.06 6.51
N ILE A 43 -3.67 -3.52 7.61
CA ILE A 43 -4.32 -3.62 8.92
C ILE A 43 -5.70 -2.96 8.88
N SER A 44 -5.78 -1.75 8.32
CA SER A 44 -7.06 -1.06 8.16
C SER A 44 -8.07 -1.84 7.32
N PHE A 45 -7.63 -2.51 6.27
CA PHE A 45 -8.47 -3.38 5.43
C PHE A 45 -9.06 -4.55 6.25
N GLY A 46 -8.22 -5.25 7.00
CA GLY A 46 -8.68 -6.35 7.87
C GLY A 46 -9.68 -5.88 8.92
N ILE A 47 -9.43 -4.74 9.56
CA ILE A 47 -10.36 -4.13 10.52
C ILE A 47 -11.65 -3.67 9.81
N GLY A 48 -11.56 -3.15 8.59
CA GLY A 48 -12.70 -2.77 7.75
C GLY A 48 -13.62 -3.96 7.45
N ILE A 49 -13.06 -5.12 7.10
CA ILE A 49 -13.84 -6.36 6.93
C ILE A 49 -14.49 -6.76 8.24
N MET A 50 -13.74 -6.77 9.35
CA MET A 50 -14.27 -7.11 10.67
C MET A 50 -15.42 -6.18 11.08
N TYR A 51 -15.29 -4.88 10.80
CA TYR A 51 -16.35 -3.88 10.99
C TYR A 51 -17.61 -4.27 10.24
N LEU A 52 -17.50 -4.64 8.96
CA LEU A 52 -18.64 -5.01 8.13
C LEU A 52 -19.31 -6.30 8.60
N ILE A 53 -18.52 -7.30 9.03
CA ILE A 53 -19.05 -8.54 9.59
C ILE A 53 -19.85 -8.25 10.88
N LYS A 54 -19.30 -7.48 11.83
CA LYS A 54 -20.04 -7.08 13.04
C LYS A 54 -21.27 -6.22 12.73
N ALA A 55 -21.24 -5.43 11.66
CA ALA A 55 -22.39 -4.63 11.26
C ALA A 55 -23.57 -5.46 10.70
N ILE A 56 -23.34 -6.72 10.32
CA ILE A 56 -24.39 -7.65 9.84
C ILE A 56 -25.04 -8.42 11.00
N ASP A 57 -24.35 -8.57 12.14
CA ASP A 57 -24.85 -9.26 13.33
C ASP A 57 -25.03 -8.31 14.53
N PRO A 58 -26.01 -7.38 14.47
CA PRO A 58 -26.26 -6.43 15.55
C PRO A 58 -26.84 -7.09 16.82
N GLU A 59 -27.40 -8.30 16.70
CA GLU A 59 -27.97 -9.06 17.80
C GLU A 59 -26.94 -9.96 18.51
N GLU A 60 -25.65 -9.88 18.12
CA GLU A 60 -24.54 -10.65 18.70
C GLU A 60 -24.79 -12.17 18.72
N LYS A 61 -25.47 -12.68 17.69
CA LYS A 61 -25.79 -14.11 17.54
C LYS A 61 -24.55 -14.98 17.32
N MET A 62 -23.47 -14.39 16.83
CA MET A 62 -22.18 -15.03 16.60
C MET A 62 -21.23 -14.81 17.79
N PRO A 63 -21.06 -15.79 18.70
CA PRO A 63 -20.32 -15.59 19.95
C PRO A 63 -18.85 -15.23 19.73
N PHE A 64 -18.24 -15.67 18.63
CA PHE A 64 -16.85 -15.36 18.29
C PHE A 64 -16.64 -13.87 17.97
N LEU A 65 -17.66 -13.15 17.49
CA LEU A 65 -17.56 -11.72 17.20
C LEU A 65 -17.52 -10.87 18.47
N ASN A 66 -17.96 -11.42 19.61
CA ASN A 66 -17.98 -10.74 20.91
C ASN A 66 -16.58 -10.63 21.52
N GLN A 67 -15.63 -11.44 21.07
CA GLN A 67 -14.22 -11.32 21.45
C GLN A 67 -13.54 -10.09 20.81
N PHE A 68 -14.08 -9.58 19.70
CA PHE A 68 -13.54 -8.40 19.03
C PHE A 68 -14.07 -7.10 19.64
N PRO A 69 -13.30 -6.00 19.56
CA PRO A 69 -13.73 -4.69 20.03
C PRO A 69 -15.07 -4.23 19.45
N SER A 70 -15.68 -3.24 20.09
CA SER A 70 -16.93 -2.64 19.62
C SER A 70 -16.76 -1.95 18.26
N ILE A 71 -17.86 -1.86 17.49
CA ILE A 71 -17.89 -1.21 16.16
C ILE A 71 -17.32 0.22 16.20
N ARG A 72 -17.53 0.95 17.30
CA ARG A 72 -16.98 2.31 17.50
C ARG A 72 -15.46 2.31 17.60
N ILE A 73 -14.88 1.31 18.29
CA ILE A 73 -13.43 1.16 18.40
C ILE A 73 -12.85 0.75 17.04
N LEU A 74 -13.49 -0.19 16.34
CA LEU A 74 -13.06 -0.60 14.99
C LEU A 74 -13.04 0.59 14.02
N ASP A 75 -14.09 1.43 14.00
CA ASP A 75 -14.12 2.65 13.18
C ASP A 75 -12.98 3.63 13.52
N ARG A 76 -12.66 3.79 14.80
CA ARG A 76 -11.53 4.63 15.24
C ARG A 76 -10.19 4.05 14.78
N LEU A 77 -9.99 2.74 14.94
CA LEU A 77 -8.77 2.06 14.55
C LEU A 77 -8.55 2.12 13.03
N ILE A 78 -9.60 1.93 12.22
CA ILE A 78 -9.54 2.10 10.76
C ILE A 78 -8.99 3.48 10.42
N TYR A 79 -9.59 4.54 10.99
CA TYR A 79 -9.16 5.90 10.70
C TYR A 79 -7.73 6.20 11.16
N GLN A 80 -7.34 5.76 12.35
CA GLN A 80 -5.98 5.95 12.87
C GLN A 80 -4.94 5.25 11.98
N ASN A 81 -5.19 4.01 11.57
CA ASN A 81 -4.30 3.28 10.67
C ASN A 81 -4.22 3.97 9.30
N ILE A 82 -5.32 4.51 8.78
CA ILE A 82 -5.31 5.22 7.50
C ILE A 82 -4.55 6.54 7.58
N MET A 83 -4.69 7.31 8.66
CA MET A 83 -3.90 8.52 8.87
C MET A 83 -2.40 8.20 8.93
N PHE A 84 -2.05 7.15 9.68
CA PHE A 84 -0.67 6.68 9.77
C PHE A 84 -0.16 6.23 8.39
N GLY A 85 -0.92 5.38 7.70
CA GLY A 85 -0.56 4.90 6.37
C GLY A 85 -0.41 6.03 5.35
N PHE A 86 -1.29 7.02 5.39
CA PHE A 86 -1.26 8.19 4.51
C PHE A 86 -0.03 9.07 4.73
N LEU A 87 0.37 9.27 6.00
CA LEU A 87 1.60 9.98 6.33
C LEU A 87 2.82 9.27 5.72
N PHE A 88 2.92 7.95 5.92
CA PHE A 88 4.03 7.15 5.40
C PHE A 88 4.02 7.01 3.87
N LEU A 89 2.86 6.90 3.24
CA LEU A 89 2.73 6.93 1.79
C LEU A 89 3.20 8.26 1.21
N THR A 90 2.85 9.38 1.86
CA THR A 90 3.29 10.72 1.43
C THR A 90 4.81 10.85 1.49
N MET A 91 5.43 10.39 2.59
CA MET A 91 6.89 10.32 2.69
C MET A 91 7.50 9.37 1.65
N GLY A 92 6.83 8.25 1.36
CA GLY A 92 7.21 7.30 0.32
C GLY A 92 7.25 7.93 -1.07
N ILE A 93 6.22 8.69 -1.44
CA ILE A 93 6.18 9.39 -2.73
C ILE A 93 7.31 10.43 -2.82
N ILE A 94 7.53 11.22 -1.76
CA ILE A 94 8.59 12.25 -1.74
C ILE A 94 9.98 11.60 -1.87
N THR A 95 10.27 10.61 -1.03
CA THR A 95 11.57 9.90 -1.06
C THR A 95 11.77 9.12 -2.35
N GLY A 96 10.69 8.60 -2.94
CA GLY A 96 10.68 7.96 -4.25
C GLY A 96 11.04 8.92 -5.37
N ALA A 97 10.47 10.13 -5.38
CA ALA A 97 10.81 11.15 -6.36
C ALA A 97 12.29 11.58 -6.29
N VAL A 98 12.83 11.74 -5.08
CA VAL A 98 14.26 12.06 -4.88
C VAL A 98 15.17 10.92 -5.38
N TRP A 99 14.78 9.67 -5.10
CA TRP A 99 15.48 8.51 -5.63
C TRP A 99 15.39 8.43 -7.16
N ALA A 100 14.21 8.68 -7.74
CA ALA A 100 13.99 8.68 -9.20
C ALA A 100 14.88 9.72 -9.90
N ASN A 101 15.04 10.92 -9.32
CA ASN A 101 15.95 11.92 -9.88
C ASN A 101 17.40 11.46 -9.84
N SER A 102 17.81 10.80 -8.76
CA SER A 102 19.16 10.25 -8.61
C SER A 102 19.43 9.07 -9.57
N ALA A 103 18.40 8.28 -9.87
CA ALA A 103 18.51 7.08 -10.69
C ALA A 103 18.37 7.38 -12.19
N TRP A 104 17.37 8.18 -12.57
CA TRP A 104 16.90 8.36 -13.95
C TRP A 104 16.96 9.83 -14.42
N GLY A 105 17.39 10.76 -13.57
CA GLY A 105 17.52 12.18 -13.90
C GLY A 105 16.22 12.99 -13.84
N THR A 106 15.07 12.37 -13.54
CA THR A 106 13.77 13.04 -13.39
C THR A 106 13.09 12.68 -12.07
N TYR A 107 12.36 13.61 -11.47
CA TYR A 107 11.60 13.38 -10.22
C TYR A 107 10.30 12.59 -10.43
N TRP A 108 9.75 12.64 -11.64
CA TRP A 108 8.50 11.99 -12.00
C TRP A 108 8.51 11.71 -13.50
N SER A 109 8.10 10.51 -13.86
CA SER A 109 8.10 9.98 -15.23
C SER A 109 6.71 9.55 -15.71
N TRP A 110 5.67 9.68 -14.86
CA TRP A 110 4.32 9.17 -15.13
C TRP A 110 4.29 7.68 -15.42
N ASP A 111 5.23 6.93 -14.87
CA ASP A 111 5.19 5.48 -14.98
C ASP A 111 3.93 4.93 -14.29
N PRO A 112 3.48 3.72 -14.62
CA PRO A 112 2.28 3.19 -14.02
C PRO A 112 2.37 3.08 -12.48
N LYS A 113 3.54 2.83 -11.87
CA LYS A 113 3.66 2.78 -10.40
C LYS A 113 3.51 4.17 -9.78
N GLU A 114 4.21 5.17 -10.30
CA GLU A 114 4.05 6.56 -9.91
C GLU A 114 2.57 7.00 -10.02
N THR A 115 1.94 6.76 -11.17
CA THR A 115 0.54 7.15 -11.43
C THR A 115 -0.43 6.49 -10.44
N TRP A 116 -0.29 5.18 -10.19
CA TRP A 116 -1.17 4.46 -9.27
C TRP A 116 -0.90 4.77 -7.80
N SER A 117 0.34 5.11 -7.44
CA SER A 117 0.66 5.64 -6.11
C SER A 117 -0.07 6.96 -5.86
N LEU A 118 -0.17 7.83 -6.88
CA LEU A 118 -0.90 9.10 -6.79
C LEU A 118 -2.42 8.87 -6.72
N ILE A 119 -2.97 7.94 -7.49
CA ILE A 119 -4.39 7.54 -7.40
C ILE A 119 -4.71 7.03 -5.99
N THR A 120 -3.86 6.14 -5.46
CA THR A 120 -3.99 5.59 -4.10
C THR A 120 -3.94 6.71 -3.06
N TRP A 121 -3.01 7.65 -3.22
CA TRP A 121 -2.90 8.83 -2.37
C TRP A 121 -4.20 9.65 -2.38
N PHE A 122 -4.78 9.92 -3.56
CA PHE A 122 -6.05 10.65 -3.67
C PHE A 122 -7.25 9.91 -3.05
N ILE A 123 -7.31 8.58 -3.14
CA ILE A 123 -8.36 7.78 -2.49
C ILE A 123 -8.32 7.99 -0.98
N TYR A 124 -7.14 7.82 -0.36
CA TYR A 124 -6.99 7.99 1.08
C TYR A 124 -7.10 9.45 1.52
N ALA A 125 -6.61 10.41 0.73
CA ALA A 125 -6.80 11.84 0.99
C ALA A 125 -8.29 12.20 1.01
N THR A 126 -9.05 11.73 0.02
CA THR A 126 -10.52 11.95 -0.05
C THR A 126 -11.23 11.31 1.13
N MET A 127 -10.80 10.13 1.56
CA MET A 127 -11.35 9.46 2.73
C MET A 127 -11.10 10.26 4.01
N ILE A 128 -9.88 10.74 4.24
CA ILE A 128 -9.55 11.57 5.41
C ILE A 128 -10.33 12.89 5.34
N HIS A 129 -10.35 13.53 4.18
CA HIS A 129 -11.06 14.79 3.95
C HIS A 129 -12.56 14.65 4.20
N SER A 130 -13.19 13.59 3.67
CA SER A 130 -14.62 13.32 3.89
C SER A 130 -14.95 13.03 5.36
N ARG A 131 -14.03 12.42 6.11
CA ARG A 131 -14.18 12.22 7.56
C ARG A 131 -14.08 13.53 8.34
N MET A 132 -13.16 14.42 7.96
CA MET A 132 -12.97 15.71 8.63
C MET A 132 -14.08 16.71 8.31
N VAL A 133 -14.50 16.80 7.04
CA VAL A 133 -15.46 17.82 6.58
C VAL A 133 -16.90 17.35 6.72
N ARG A 134 -17.19 16.12 6.29
CA ARG A 134 -18.57 15.59 6.24
C ARG A 134 -18.89 14.65 7.40
N GLY A 135 -17.95 14.43 8.32
CA GLY A 135 -18.15 13.56 9.48
C GLY A 135 -18.41 12.10 9.12
N TRP A 136 -17.92 11.62 7.97
CA TRP A 136 -18.14 10.24 7.55
C TRP A 136 -17.55 9.25 8.56
N ARG A 137 -18.39 8.30 9.00
CA ARG A 137 -18.04 7.26 9.98
C ARG A 137 -18.69 5.93 9.60
N GLY A 138 -18.18 4.86 10.17
CA GLY A 138 -18.77 3.53 10.11
C GLY A 138 -18.67 2.88 8.74
N LYS A 139 -19.79 2.34 8.21
CA LYS A 139 -19.82 1.51 7.00
C LYS A 139 -19.15 2.18 5.79
N ARG A 140 -19.32 3.50 5.61
CA ARG A 140 -18.70 4.25 4.50
C ARG A 140 -17.17 4.22 4.58
N ILE A 141 -16.62 4.45 5.77
CA ILE A 141 -15.18 4.44 6.03
C ILE A 141 -14.62 3.02 5.89
N ALA A 142 -15.34 2.00 6.37
CA ALA A 142 -14.94 0.60 6.19
C ALA A 142 -14.88 0.20 4.70
N ILE A 143 -15.88 0.57 3.90
CA ILE A 143 -15.88 0.31 2.44
C ILE A 143 -14.73 1.05 1.75
N LEU A 144 -14.50 2.33 2.08
CA LEU A 144 -13.40 3.10 1.51
C LEU A 144 -12.03 2.51 1.87
N SER A 145 -11.84 1.96 3.07
CA SER A 145 -10.60 1.26 3.42
C SER A 145 -10.35 0.02 2.56
N ILE A 146 -11.41 -0.67 2.14
CA ILE A 146 -11.32 -1.83 1.24
C ILE A 146 -10.96 -1.40 -0.18
N ILE A 147 -11.65 -0.38 -0.70
CA ILE A 147 -11.36 0.17 -2.03
C ILE A 147 -9.94 0.74 -2.09
N GLY A 148 -9.51 1.48 -1.06
CA GLY A 148 -8.16 2.01 -0.96
C GLY A 148 -7.10 0.91 -0.92
N PHE A 149 -7.35 -0.18 -0.19
CA PHE A 149 -6.40 -1.30 -0.16
C PHE A 149 -6.34 -2.05 -1.50
N ALA A 150 -7.45 -2.17 -2.22
CA ALA A 150 -7.44 -2.71 -3.57
C ALA A 150 -6.56 -1.86 -4.51
N ALA A 151 -6.57 -0.53 -4.38
CA ALA A 151 -5.69 0.36 -5.14
C ALA A 151 -4.19 0.19 -4.75
N VAL A 152 -3.90 -0.03 -3.46
CA VAL A 152 -2.54 -0.39 -2.99
C VAL A 152 -2.08 -1.69 -3.65
N MET A 153 -2.92 -2.72 -3.66
CA MET A 153 -2.61 -4.01 -4.29
C MET A 153 -2.40 -3.88 -5.80
N PHE A 154 -3.16 -3.03 -6.47
CA PHE A 154 -2.94 -2.74 -7.88
C PHE A 154 -1.60 -2.01 -8.10
N THR A 155 -1.26 -1.04 -7.26
CA THR A 155 0.04 -0.33 -7.34
C THR A 155 1.22 -1.30 -7.15
N TYR A 156 1.10 -2.24 -6.21
CA TYR A 156 2.18 -3.17 -5.86
C TYR A 156 2.29 -4.35 -6.83
N PHE A 157 1.17 -5.02 -7.14
CA PHE A 157 1.15 -6.22 -8.00
C PHE A 157 0.64 -5.90 -9.41
N GLY A 158 -0.49 -5.19 -9.51
CA GLY A 158 -1.18 -4.92 -10.77
C GLY A 158 -0.27 -4.29 -11.81
N VAL A 159 0.50 -3.27 -11.43
CA VAL A 159 1.46 -2.65 -12.35
C VAL A 159 2.51 -3.66 -12.83
N ASN A 160 3.09 -4.47 -11.95
CA ASN A 160 4.14 -5.41 -12.35
C ASN A 160 3.68 -6.50 -13.33
N TYR A 161 2.41 -6.92 -13.25
CA TYR A 161 1.89 -8.03 -14.06
C TYR A 161 1.01 -7.60 -15.24
N VAL A 162 0.44 -6.39 -15.19
CA VAL A 162 -0.57 -5.92 -16.17
C VAL A 162 -0.05 -4.78 -17.04
N LEU A 163 0.92 -3.98 -16.56
CA LEU A 163 1.39 -2.78 -17.27
C LEU A 163 2.92 -2.78 -17.40
N SER A 164 3.43 -2.71 -18.63
CA SER A 164 4.87 -2.54 -18.86
C SER A 164 5.34 -1.14 -18.45
N GLY A 165 6.48 -1.06 -17.76
CA GLY A 165 7.09 0.21 -17.32
C GLY A 165 8.51 0.02 -16.79
N LEU A 166 9.20 1.13 -16.47
CA LEU A 166 10.60 1.17 -15.99
C LEU A 166 10.85 0.38 -14.68
N HIS A 167 9.79 -0.07 -14.03
CA HIS A 167 9.82 -0.86 -12.80
C HIS A 167 9.46 -2.35 -12.99
N SER A 168 9.34 -2.82 -14.24
CA SER A 168 9.17 -4.23 -14.55
C SER A 168 10.54 -4.94 -14.43
N TYR A 169 10.98 -5.21 -13.21
CA TYR A 169 12.16 -6.05 -12.93
C TYR A 169 11.89 -7.56 -13.15
N ALA A 170 10.76 -7.90 -13.77
CA ALA A 170 10.29 -9.27 -14.03
C ALA A 170 10.45 -9.69 -15.50
N GLN A 171 11.45 -9.15 -16.20
CA GLN A 171 11.92 -9.70 -17.48
C GLN A 171 13.35 -10.20 -17.32
#